data_AF-A0A146L6I3-F1
#
_entry.id   AF-A0A146L6I3-F1
#
_cell.length_a   1.000
_cell.length_b   1.000
_cell.length_c   1.000
_cell.angle_alpha   90.00
_cell.angle_beta   90.00
_cell.angle_gamma   90.00
#
_symmetry.space_group_name_H-M   'P 1'
#
loop_
_entity.id
_entity.type
_entity.pdbx_description
1 polymer ?
#
loop_
_entity_poly.entity_id
_entity_poly.type
_entity_poly.pdbx_seq_one_letter_code
_entity_poly.pdbx_strand_id
1 'polypeptide(L)'
;MFWCSAVLIASAFAGSLALDGFESQYGTVEYVNVLFRHGARTPDSLAPFDPYRDMSYWPEGLGHLTKQGILQHYNLGSWLSKRYKHLLPRQKNKVNEAIEVVSTDWDRTLQSAGAEMGGMFPIGFDASVWFGLPSYPVPIHSVPPPAD
;
A
#
# COMPACT_ATOMS: atom_id res chain seq x y z
N MET A 1 6.32 -17.20 -0.22
CA MET A 1 6.48 -15.91 0.48
C MET A 1 6.08 -14.85 -0.53
N PHE A 2 4.91 -14.23 -0.38
CA PHE A 2 4.31 -13.36 -1.40
C PHE A 2 4.50 -11.90 -0.99
N TRP A 3 5.09 -11.10 -1.88
CA TRP A 3 5.53 -9.73 -1.60
C TRP A 3 4.84 -8.72 -2.52
N CYS A 4 4.58 -7.51 -2.02
CA CYS A 4 4.27 -6.33 -2.82
C CYS A 4 5.46 -5.36 -2.74
N SER A 5 5.85 -4.80 -3.88
CA SER A 5 6.91 -3.79 -3.98
C SER A 5 6.31 -2.46 -4.44
N ALA A 6 6.51 -1.39 -3.69
CA ALA A 6 6.30 -0.03 -4.16
C ALA A 6 7.67 0.61 -4.45
N VAL A 7 7.84 1.09 -5.68
CA VAL A 7 9.05 1.70 -6.23
C VAL A 7 8.72 3.19 -6.41
N LEU A 8 9.29 4.07 -5.59
CA LEU A 8 9.08 5.52 -5.69
C LEU A 8 10.21 6.17 -6.48
N ILE A 9 10.00 6.50 -7.76
CA ILE A 9 10.97 7.27 -8.56
C ILE A 9 10.62 8.76 -8.41
N ALA A 10 11.39 9.51 -7.61
CA ALA A 10 11.27 10.96 -7.55
C ALA A 10 12.60 11.63 -7.93
N SER A 11 12.54 12.56 -8.87
CA SER A 11 13.66 13.45 -9.25
C SER A 11 13.45 14.84 -8.64
N ALA A 12 14.27 15.17 -7.63
CA ALA A 12 14.71 16.48 -7.09
C ALA A 12 13.75 17.70 -7.05
N PHE A 13 13.57 18.32 -5.87
CA PHE A 13 14.14 19.64 -5.48
C PHE A 13 13.72 20.09 -4.05
N ALA A 14 14.55 20.93 -3.44
CA ALA A 14 14.74 21.21 -2.01
C ALA A 14 13.58 21.90 -1.22
N GLY A 15 13.51 21.60 0.08
CA GLY A 15 12.76 22.36 1.08
C GLY A 15 12.66 21.65 2.44
N SER A 16 13.62 21.95 3.34
CA SER A 16 13.81 21.34 4.67
C SER A 16 12.61 21.47 5.62
N LEU A 17 12.23 20.34 6.23
CA LEU A 17 11.61 20.24 7.56
C LEU A 17 12.19 18.98 8.22
N ALA A 18 13.30 19.17 8.93
CA ALA A 18 14.05 18.13 9.62
C ALA A 18 13.16 17.31 10.58
N LEU A 19 13.13 15.99 10.40
CA LEU A 19 12.49 15.06 11.34
C LEU A 19 13.24 13.74 11.57
N ASP A 20 14.45 13.55 11.03
CA ASP A 20 15.21 12.32 11.28
C ASP A 20 16.68 12.61 11.58
N GLY A 21 17.21 12.11 12.71
CA GLY A 21 18.63 12.25 13.08
C GLY A 21 19.59 11.60 12.07
N PHE A 22 19.05 10.78 11.16
CA PHE A 22 19.77 10.24 10.01
C PHE A 22 19.97 11.27 8.91
N GLU A 23 19.06 12.24 8.71
CA GLU A 23 19.17 13.23 7.64
C GLU A 23 20.35 14.19 7.88
N SER A 24 20.59 14.58 9.13
CA SER A 24 21.75 15.41 9.48
C SER A 24 23.08 14.68 9.33
N GLN A 25 23.08 13.34 9.41
CA GLN A 25 24.28 12.52 9.31
C GLN A 25 24.55 12.01 7.89
N TYR A 26 23.51 11.70 7.12
CA TYR A 26 23.61 10.99 5.83
C TYR A 26 22.95 11.75 4.66
N GLY A 27 22.32 12.90 4.91
CA GLY A 27 21.62 13.69 3.91
C GLY A 27 20.15 13.31 3.73
N THR A 28 19.46 14.06 2.87
CA THR A 28 18.04 13.87 2.57
C THR A 28 17.83 12.59 1.76
N VAL A 29 16.75 11.87 2.05
CA VAL A 29 16.33 10.69 1.27
C VAL A 29 15.81 11.18 -0.08
N GLU A 30 16.43 10.73 -1.17
CA GLU A 30 16.04 11.04 -2.55
C GLU A 30 15.13 9.96 -3.19
N TYR A 31 15.17 8.73 -2.68
CA TYR A 31 14.51 7.59 -3.28
C TYR A 31 14.17 6.52 -2.23
N VAL A 32 13.04 5.82 -2.39
CA VAL A 32 12.58 4.77 -1.47
C VAL A 32 12.03 3.56 -2.22
N ASN A 33 12.51 2.37 -1.84
CA ASN A 33 11.84 1.10 -2.14
C ASN A 33 11.18 0.58 -0.87
N VAL A 34 9.91 0.18 -0.96
CA VAL A 34 9.21 -0.47 0.15
C VAL A 34 8.75 -1.86 -0.29
N LEU A 35 9.17 -2.86 0.47
CA LEU A 35 8.74 -4.25 0.30
C LEU A 35 7.91 -4.65 1.52
N PHE A 36 6.66 -5.03 1.30
CA PHE A 36 5.76 -5.43 2.37
C PHE A 36 5.02 -6.73 2.05
N ARG A 37 4.63 -7.41 3.13
CA ARG A 37 3.70 -8.53 3.07
C ARG A 37 2.27 -7.98 3.05
N HIS A 38 1.34 -8.76 2.48
CA HIS A 38 -0.09 -8.52 2.63
C HIS A 38 -0.51 -8.40 4.11
N GLY A 39 -1.64 -7.74 4.36
CA GLY A 39 -2.20 -7.56 5.70
C GLY A 39 -2.76 -8.85 6.28
N ALA A 40 -3.35 -8.77 7.48
CA ALA A 40 -4.04 -9.90 8.09
C ALA A 40 -5.07 -10.52 7.12
N ARG A 41 -5.04 -11.85 7.04
CA ARG A 41 -5.90 -12.65 6.15
C ARG A 41 -6.44 -13.87 6.90
N THR A 42 -7.46 -14.49 6.35
CA THR A 42 -7.94 -15.81 6.79
C THR A 42 -6.93 -16.91 6.42
N PRO A 43 -7.01 -18.11 7.04
CA PRO A 43 -6.17 -19.25 6.68
C PRO A 43 -6.30 -19.63 5.20
N ASP A 44 -5.22 -20.13 4.58
CA ASP A 44 -5.29 -20.58 3.17
C ASP A 44 -6.04 -21.92 3.02
N SER A 45 -5.99 -22.75 4.07
CA SER A 45 -6.64 -24.06 4.13
C SER A 45 -6.91 -24.42 5.58
N LEU A 46 -7.95 -25.21 5.83
CA LEU A 46 -8.29 -25.70 7.17
C LEU A 46 -7.95 -27.19 7.29
N ALA A 47 -7.28 -27.54 8.40
CA ALA A 47 -6.95 -28.93 8.69
C ALA A 47 -8.24 -29.79 8.86
N PRO A 48 -8.19 -31.11 8.62
CA PRO A 48 -9.38 -31.97 8.74
C PRO A 48 -10.13 -31.86 10.07
N PHE A 49 -9.41 -31.68 11.17
CA PHE A 49 -9.96 -31.60 12.53
C PHE A 49 -9.82 -30.20 13.17
N ASP A 50 -9.77 -29.15 12.34
CA ASP A 50 -9.73 -27.77 12.82
C ASP A 50 -11.05 -27.41 13.53
N PRO A 51 -11.02 -26.93 14.80
CA PRO A 51 -12.23 -26.53 15.51
C PRO A 51 -12.96 -25.34 14.85
N TYR A 52 -12.30 -24.58 13.98
CA TYR A 52 -12.86 -23.45 13.24
C TYR A 52 -13.14 -23.80 11.76
N ARG A 53 -13.46 -25.07 11.48
CA ARG A 53 -13.75 -25.54 10.11
C ARG A 53 -15.04 -24.96 9.51
N ASP A 54 -15.96 -24.51 10.35
CA ASP A 54 -17.18 -23.85 9.90
C ASP A 54 -16.84 -22.53 9.19
N MET A 55 -17.29 -22.39 7.94
CA MET A 55 -17.01 -21.21 7.12
C MET A 55 -17.64 -19.93 7.67
N SER A 56 -18.60 -20.02 8.59
CA SER A 56 -19.13 -18.85 9.31
C SER A 56 -18.08 -18.11 10.14
N TYR A 57 -16.99 -18.77 10.56
CA TYR A 57 -15.85 -18.13 11.22
C TYR A 57 -14.96 -17.34 10.24
N TRP A 58 -15.07 -17.58 8.94
CA TRP A 58 -14.25 -17.00 7.88
C TRP A 58 -15.14 -16.31 6.82
N PRO A 59 -15.86 -15.23 7.18
CA PRO A 59 -16.85 -14.62 6.30
C PRO A 59 -16.24 -14.01 5.02
N GLU A 60 -14.94 -13.67 5.02
CA GLU A 60 -14.20 -13.25 3.84
C GLU A 60 -13.82 -14.42 2.91
N GLY A 61 -13.98 -15.67 3.35
CA GLY A 61 -13.48 -16.87 2.66
C GLY A 61 -12.00 -17.15 3.00
N LEU A 62 -11.49 -18.33 2.63
CA LEU A 62 -10.11 -18.75 2.91
C LEU A 62 -9.08 -18.02 2.02
N GLY A 63 -7.92 -17.68 2.60
CA GLY A 63 -6.82 -16.99 1.93
C GLY A 63 -7.07 -15.52 1.59
N HIS A 64 -8.25 -14.98 1.90
CA HIS A 64 -8.66 -13.61 1.62
C HIS A 64 -8.25 -12.63 2.72
N LEU A 65 -8.02 -11.38 2.31
CA LEU A 65 -7.65 -10.29 3.21
C LEU A 65 -8.82 -9.93 4.13
N THR A 66 -8.56 -9.75 5.43
CA THR A 66 -9.61 -9.35 6.38
C THR A 66 -9.76 -7.82 6.41
N LYS A 67 -10.87 -7.34 6.99
CA LYS A 67 -11.07 -5.91 7.27
C LYS A 67 -9.93 -5.31 8.11
N GLN A 68 -9.40 -6.10 9.06
CA GLN A 68 -8.23 -5.69 9.83
C GLN A 68 -6.98 -5.58 8.96
N GLY A 69 -6.76 -6.51 8.03
CA GLY A 69 -5.67 -6.44 7.06
C GLY A 69 -5.73 -5.21 6.15
N ILE A 70 -6.93 -4.85 5.69
CA ILE A 70 -7.17 -3.62 4.95
C ILE A 70 -6.78 -2.40 5.78
N LEU A 71 -7.24 -2.31 7.04
CA LEU A 71 -6.92 -1.18 7.92
C LEU A 71 -5.42 -1.07 8.21
N GLN A 72 -4.73 -2.21 8.37
CA GLN A 72 -3.28 -2.24 8.56
C GLN A 72 -2.55 -1.56 7.39
N HIS A 73 -2.89 -1.90 6.15
CA HIS A 73 -2.27 -1.28 4.98
C HIS A 73 -2.67 0.18 4.79
N TYR A 74 -3.93 0.53 5.04
CA TYR A 74 -4.35 1.93 5.02
C TYR A 74 -3.54 2.80 5.99
N ASN A 75 -3.31 2.30 7.21
CA ASN A 75 -2.49 2.98 8.21
C ASN A 75 -1.01 3.04 7.81
N LEU A 76 -0.48 1.96 7.23
CA LEU A 76 0.89 1.94 6.69
C LEU A 76 1.06 3.01 5.60
N GLY A 77 0.14 3.08 4.63
CA GLY A 77 0.15 4.10 3.58
C GLY A 77 0.05 5.51 4.14
N SER A 78 -0.83 5.73 5.12
CA SER A 78 -0.96 7.01 5.82
C SER A 78 0.35 7.43 6.52
N TRP A 79 1.06 6.46 7.09
CA TRP A 79 2.35 6.70 7.72
C TRP A 79 3.46 6.99 6.70
N LEU A 80 3.53 6.21 5.61
CA LEU A 80 4.48 6.40 4.51
C LEU A 80 4.31 7.78 3.86
N SER A 81 3.06 8.20 3.62
CA SER A 81 2.72 9.52 3.10
C SER A 81 3.25 10.66 3.97
N LYS A 82 3.16 10.51 5.30
CA LYS A 82 3.70 11.50 6.25
C LYS A 82 5.22 11.46 6.28
N ARG A 83 5.82 10.27 6.31
CA ARG A 83 7.27 10.08 6.40
C ARG A 83 8.01 10.59 5.17
N TYR A 84 7.47 10.33 3.98
CA TYR A 84 8.12 10.64 2.70
C TYR A 84 7.42 11.79 1.96
N LYS A 85 6.70 12.65 2.68
CA LYS A 85 5.97 13.78 2.10
C LYS A 85 6.85 14.66 1.19
N HIS A 86 8.14 14.78 1.49
CA HIS A 86 9.10 15.55 0.71
C HIS A 86 9.40 14.93 -0.67
N LEU A 87 9.18 13.63 -0.86
CA LEU A 87 9.32 12.93 -2.14
C LEU A 87 8.04 12.90 -2.96
N LEU A 88 6.89 13.17 -2.34
CA LEU A 88 5.59 13.01 -2.98
C LEU A 88 5.14 14.28 -3.70
N PRO A 89 4.53 14.15 -4.90
CA PRO A 89 4.06 15.30 -5.63
C PRO A 89 2.90 15.98 -4.88
N ARG A 90 2.90 17.31 -4.89
CA ARG A 90 1.79 18.10 -4.32
C ARG A 90 0.51 17.95 -5.14
N GLN A 91 0.65 17.82 -6.47
CA GLN A 91 -0.47 17.70 -7.39
C GLN A 91 -0.86 16.22 -7.58
N LYS A 92 -2.14 15.89 -7.44
CA LYS A 92 -2.61 14.49 -7.49
C LYS A 92 -2.45 13.83 -8.86
N ASN A 93 -2.62 14.59 -9.93
CA ASN A 93 -2.38 14.12 -11.30
C ASN A 93 -0.91 13.74 -11.58
N LYS A 94 0.02 14.09 -10.70
CA LYS A 94 1.44 13.74 -10.79
C LYS A 94 1.83 12.48 -10.02
N VAL A 95 0.90 11.86 -9.30
CA VAL A 95 1.18 10.65 -8.49
C VAL A 95 1.70 9.51 -9.35
N ASN A 96 1.11 9.25 -10.51
CA ASN A 96 1.54 8.18 -11.41
C ASN A 96 2.94 8.38 -12.01
N GLU A 97 3.48 9.60 -11.98
CA GLU A 97 4.86 9.89 -12.42
C GLU A 97 5.87 9.66 -11.28
N ALA A 98 5.40 9.62 -10.02
CA ALA A 98 6.24 9.58 -8.82
C ALA A 98 6.26 8.20 -8.13
N ILE A 99 5.25 7.36 -8.36
CA ILE A 99 5.14 6.03 -7.74
C ILE A 99 4.82 4.95 -8.77
N GLU A 100 5.48 3.83 -8.61
CA GLU A 100 5.19 2.56 -9.26
C GLU A 100 4.84 1.54 -8.17
N VAL A 101 3.74 0.80 -8.38
CA VAL A 101 3.28 -0.21 -7.42
C VAL A 101 3.17 -1.54 -8.15
N VAL A 102 3.89 -2.54 -7.63
CA VAL A 102 3.92 -3.90 -8.17
C VAL A 102 3.49 -4.88 -7.08
N SER A 103 2.57 -5.76 -7.42
CA SER A 103 2.04 -6.80 -6.54
C SER A 103 2.17 -8.18 -7.20
N THR A 104 2.25 -9.23 -6.39
CA THR A 104 1.90 -10.56 -6.89
C THR A 104 0.42 -10.61 -7.27
N ASP A 105 0.08 -11.49 -8.21
CA ASP A 105 -1.30 -11.68 -8.68
C ASP A 105 -2.12 -12.58 -7.72
N TRP A 106 -2.29 -12.10 -6.49
CA TRP A 106 -3.21 -12.67 -5.50
C TRP A 106 -4.11 -11.57 -4.98
N ASP A 107 -5.40 -11.89 -4.78
CA ASP A 107 -6.40 -10.95 -4.27
C ASP A 107 -5.91 -10.21 -3.01
N ARG A 108 -5.36 -10.96 -2.04
CA ARG A 108 -4.88 -10.39 -0.77
C ARG A 108 -3.74 -9.39 -0.94
N THR A 109 -2.86 -9.56 -1.93
CA THR A 109 -1.72 -8.66 -2.18
C THR A 109 -2.18 -7.44 -2.97
N LEU A 110 -3.06 -7.62 -3.97
CA LEU A 110 -3.67 -6.53 -4.71
C LEU A 110 -4.53 -5.63 -3.81
N GLN A 111 -5.37 -6.23 -2.95
CA GLN A 111 -6.20 -5.48 -1.99
C GLN A 111 -5.35 -4.77 -0.94
N SER A 112 -4.25 -5.39 -0.49
CA SER A 112 -3.31 -4.75 0.45
C SER A 112 -2.66 -3.52 -0.18
N ALA A 113 -2.15 -3.65 -1.41
CA ALA A 113 -1.59 -2.52 -2.15
C ALA A 113 -2.63 -1.41 -2.40
N GLY A 114 -3.86 -1.78 -2.76
CA GLY A 114 -4.96 -0.82 -2.92
C GLY A 114 -5.29 -0.06 -1.64
N ALA A 115 -5.38 -0.76 -0.51
CA ALA A 115 -5.61 -0.15 0.80
C ALA A 115 -4.48 0.80 1.20
N GLU A 116 -3.23 0.40 0.95
CA GLU A 116 -2.05 1.24 1.21
C GLU A 116 -2.07 2.52 0.38
N MET A 117 -2.34 2.43 -0.92
CA MET A 117 -2.44 3.60 -1.79
C MET A 117 -3.61 4.52 -1.39
N GLY A 118 -4.70 3.93 -0.92
CA GLY A 118 -5.83 4.66 -0.35
C GLY A 118 -5.44 5.52 0.86
N GLY A 119 -4.57 4.99 1.73
CA GLY A 119 -4.01 5.75 2.86
C GLY A 119 -2.92 6.73 2.47
N MET A 120 -2.15 6.40 1.42
CA MET A 120 -1.01 7.21 1.00
C MET A 120 -1.41 8.46 0.22
N PHE A 121 -2.49 8.39 -0.58
CA PHE A 121 -2.94 9.47 -1.45
C PHE A 121 -4.43 9.84 -1.24
N PRO A 122 -4.82 10.30 -0.04
CA PRO A 122 -6.18 10.79 0.21
C PRO A 122 -6.45 12.06 -0.61
N ILE A 123 -7.67 12.23 -1.12
CA ILE A 123 -8.09 13.42 -1.87
C ILE A 123 -8.53 14.56 -0.92
N GLY A 124 -8.87 14.24 0.34
CA GLY A 124 -9.29 15.23 1.34
C GLY A 124 -10.67 15.84 1.05
N PHE A 125 -10.96 17.00 1.64
CA PHE A 125 -12.27 17.65 1.54
C PHE A 125 -12.54 18.34 0.19
N ASP A 126 -11.52 18.49 -0.68
CA ASP A 126 -11.70 19.03 -2.04
C ASP A 126 -12.05 17.92 -3.04
N ALA A 127 -13.04 17.11 -2.68
CA ALA A 127 -13.54 16.02 -3.49
C ALA A 127 -14.24 16.51 -4.77
N SER A 128 -14.40 17.83 -4.93
CA SER A 128 -14.98 18.48 -6.12
C SER A 128 -14.16 18.19 -7.39
N VAL A 129 -12.84 18.05 -7.25
CA VAL A 129 -11.91 17.79 -8.36
C VAL A 129 -11.89 16.32 -8.79
N TRP A 130 -12.31 15.41 -7.91
CA TRP A 130 -12.25 13.97 -8.13
C TRP A 130 -13.60 13.27 -7.92
N PHE A 131 -14.71 13.98 -8.19
CA PHE A 131 -16.06 13.42 -8.18
C PHE A 131 -16.44 12.65 -6.89
N GLY A 132 -15.98 13.10 -5.72
CA GLY A 132 -16.31 12.45 -4.46
C GLY A 132 -15.42 11.26 -4.08
N LEU A 133 -14.36 10.95 -4.84
CA LEU A 133 -13.46 9.85 -4.51
C LEU A 133 -12.67 10.13 -3.21
N PRO A 134 -12.54 9.14 -2.30
CA PRO A 134 -11.82 9.33 -1.03
C PRO A 134 -10.29 9.36 -1.22
N SER A 135 -9.78 8.70 -2.24
CA SER A 135 -8.35 8.59 -2.56
C SER A 135 -8.10 8.54 -4.06
N TYR A 136 -6.90 8.94 -4.46
CA TYR A 136 -6.48 8.89 -5.85
C TYR A 136 -6.31 7.42 -6.30
N PRO A 137 -6.81 7.03 -7.49
CA PRO A 137 -6.73 5.65 -7.98
C PRO A 137 -5.34 5.34 -8.54
N VAL A 138 -4.39 5.04 -7.66
CA VAL A 138 -3.02 4.65 -8.06
C VAL A 138 -3.06 3.28 -8.78
N PRO A 139 -2.47 3.17 -9.99
CA PRO A 139 -2.34 1.89 -10.68
C PRO A 139 -1.51 0.88 -9.88
N ILE A 140 -1.94 -0.38 -9.89
CA ILE A 140 -1.21 -1.51 -9.30
C ILE A 140 -0.93 -2.49 -10.43
N HIS A 141 0.34 -2.71 -10.72
CA HIS A 141 0.79 -3.69 -11.70
C HIS A 141 0.92 -5.06 -11.04
N SER A 142 0.55 -6.11 -11.75
CA SER A 142 0.80 -7.48 -11.30
C SER A 142 1.64 -8.25 -12.30
N VAL A 143 2.42 -9.18 -11.77
CA VAL A 143 3.07 -10.21 -12.57
C VAL A 143 2.31 -11.51 -12.32
N PRO A 144 1.86 -12.22 -13.37
CA PRO A 144 1.20 -13.51 -13.21
C PRO A 144 2.07 -14.47 -12.39
N PRO A 145 1.48 -15.39 -11.61
CA PRO A 145 2.28 -16.44 -11.00
C PRO A 145 2.95 -17.27 -12.11
N PRO A 146 4.11 -17.88 -11.84
CA PRO A 146 4.68 -18.86 -12.76
C PRO A 146 3.62 -19.87 -13.17
N ALA A 147 3.54 -20.21 -14.45
CA ALA A 147 2.70 -21.32 -14.88
C ALA A 147 3.17 -22.60 -14.19
N ASP A 148 2.25 -23.30 -13.54
CA ASP A 148 2.49 -24.62 -12.96
C ASP A 148 2.85 -25.66 -14.04
#